data_AF-A0AAX3XD68-F1
#
_entry.id   AF-A0AAX3XD68-F1
#
_cell.length_a   1.000
_cell.length_b   1.000
_cell.length_c   1.000
_cell.angle_alpha   90.00
_cell.angle_beta   90.00
_cell.angle_gamma   90.00
#
_symmetry.space_group_name_H-M   'P 1'
#
loop_
_entity.id
_entity.type
_entity.pdbx_description
1 polymer ?
#
loop_
_entity_poly.entity_id
_entity_poly.type
_entity_poly.pdbx_seq_one_letter_code
_entity_poly.pdbx_strand_id
1 'polypeptide(L)'
;MFKKLFQNIWTDQDDSVKNIYNEGVKALAKGDQLDKAIALFKQICEQHPSAAYNLGLIYLDGVGKITPKYRLARKYFQLAHKLGHSKAEVSARIIGLNGEKKLSVEEQQELFVFAVMQYATANQFGNLAYLIAYDIKRNILETSTDELYSLDRFLSYELYCLRNYGSDEVLALYETSSLVDLPINYLDDWESGNTAKISDYINEKVLLSINLVADFLGEKVNFTEMGILRVAVVNAVYEYYLDVI
;
A
#
# COMPACT_ATOMS: atom_id res chain seq x y z
N MET A 1 -8.26 -14.82 -7.36
CA MET A 1 -6.87 -14.92 -6.86
C MET A 1 -6.76 -15.29 -5.37
N PHE A 2 -7.69 -14.85 -4.52
CA PHE A 2 -7.62 -14.99 -3.06
C PHE A 2 -7.81 -16.41 -2.47
N LYS A 3 -8.48 -17.35 -3.16
CA LYS A 3 -8.83 -18.69 -2.62
C LYS A 3 -7.68 -19.54 -2.06
N LYS A 4 -6.43 -19.32 -2.48
CA LYS A 4 -5.26 -20.09 -1.98
C LYS A 4 -4.65 -19.56 -0.68
N LEU A 5 -4.97 -18.32 -0.27
CA LEU A 5 -4.45 -17.71 0.95
C LEU A 5 -5.28 -18.04 2.20
N PHE A 6 -6.54 -18.47 2.01
CA PHE A 6 -7.50 -18.65 3.09
C PHE A 6 -7.98 -20.10 3.15
N GLN A 7 -7.14 -20.97 3.71
CA GLN A 7 -7.56 -22.34 4.02
C GLN A 7 -8.40 -22.34 5.31
N ASN A 8 -9.47 -23.15 5.32
CA ASN A 8 -10.22 -23.45 6.54
C ASN A 8 -9.27 -24.12 7.55
N ILE A 9 -9.30 -23.67 8.80
CA ILE A 9 -8.41 -24.19 9.84
C ILE A 9 -9.13 -25.19 10.74
N TRP A 10 -8.50 -26.34 10.96
CA TRP A 10 -8.85 -27.31 11.99
C TRP A 10 -7.94 -27.07 13.21
N THR A 11 -8.33 -26.15 14.10
CA THR A 11 -7.66 -25.86 15.39
C THR A 11 -8.52 -26.33 16.58
N ASP A 12 -7.94 -26.34 17.79
CA ASP A 12 -8.67 -26.52 19.06
C ASP A 12 -9.47 -25.27 19.49
N GLN A 13 -9.65 -24.30 18.60
CA GLN A 13 -10.41 -23.09 18.90
C GLN A 13 -11.92 -23.37 18.96
N ASP A 14 -12.61 -22.56 19.75
CA ASP A 14 -14.07 -22.55 19.87
C ASP A 14 -14.73 -22.47 18.47
N ASP A 15 -15.77 -23.26 18.27
CA ASP A 15 -16.53 -23.33 17.02
C ASP A 15 -17.09 -21.96 16.61
N SER A 16 -17.39 -21.08 17.57
CA SER A 16 -17.80 -19.70 17.31
C SER A 16 -16.70 -18.91 16.58
N VAL A 17 -15.44 -19.05 17.00
CA VAL A 17 -14.27 -18.36 16.41
C VAL A 17 -14.01 -18.86 15.00
N LYS A 18 -14.09 -20.18 14.79
CA LYS A 18 -13.95 -20.81 13.46
C LYS A 18 -15.05 -20.31 12.52
N ASN A 19 -16.29 -20.24 12.99
CA ASN A 19 -17.41 -19.77 12.19
C ASN A 19 -17.25 -18.30 11.78
N ILE A 20 -16.87 -17.43 12.72
CA ILE A 20 -16.60 -16.00 12.44
C ILE A 20 -15.46 -15.85 11.43
N TYR A 21 -14.35 -16.59 11.60
CA TYR A 21 -13.23 -16.57 10.66
C TYR A 21 -13.65 -16.99 9.25
N ASN A 22 -14.36 -18.11 9.14
CA ASN A 22 -14.83 -18.64 7.85
C ASN A 22 -15.82 -17.68 7.18
N GLU A 23 -16.68 -17.01 7.95
CA GLU A 23 -17.57 -15.97 7.42
C GLU A 23 -16.77 -14.75 6.92
N GLY A 24 -15.75 -14.33 7.67
CA GLY A 24 -14.86 -13.24 7.26
C GLY A 24 -14.12 -13.55 5.95
N VAL A 25 -13.60 -14.77 5.82
CA VAL A 25 -12.97 -15.26 4.58
C VAL A 25 -13.96 -15.27 3.41
N LYS A 26 -15.20 -15.73 3.63
CA LYS A 26 -16.24 -15.73 2.60
C LYS A 26 -16.61 -14.31 2.16
N ALA A 27 -16.76 -13.39 3.11
CA ALA A 27 -17.02 -11.98 2.83
C ALA A 27 -15.89 -11.35 2.02
N LEU A 28 -14.64 -11.59 2.41
CA LEU A 28 -13.46 -11.12 1.68
C LEU A 28 -13.40 -11.68 0.26
N ALA A 29 -13.71 -12.97 0.08
CA ALA A 29 -13.68 -13.63 -1.23
C ALA A 29 -14.75 -13.13 -2.20
N LYS A 30 -15.85 -12.54 -1.72
CA LYS A 30 -16.88 -11.91 -2.56
C LYS A 30 -16.47 -10.54 -3.11
N GLY A 31 -15.54 -9.85 -2.43
CA GLY A 31 -14.97 -8.57 -2.87
C GLY A 31 -15.83 -7.33 -2.59
N ASP A 32 -17.15 -7.47 -2.51
CA ASP A 32 -18.12 -6.39 -2.20
C ASP A 32 -18.46 -6.28 -0.69
N GLN A 33 -17.91 -7.16 0.14
CA GLN A 33 -18.18 -7.24 1.58
C GLN A 33 -16.92 -7.01 2.43
N LEU A 34 -16.02 -6.14 1.96
CA LEU A 34 -14.76 -5.87 2.65
C LEU A 34 -14.96 -5.38 4.09
N ASP A 35 -15.84 -4.40 4.31
CA ASP A 35 -16.11 -3.87 5.65
C ASP A 35 -16.61 -4.95 6.61
N LYS A 36 -17.47 -5.84 6.09
CA LYS A 36 -17.94 -7.01 6.84
C LYS A 36 -16.79 -7.96 7.17
N ALA A 37 -15.90 -8.24 6.22
CA ALA A 37 -14.73 -9.08 6.46
C ALA A 37 -13.81 -8.48 7.53
N ILE A 38 -13.52 -7.18 7.44
CA ILE A 38 -12.73 -6.44 8.43
C ILE A 38 -13.39 -6.52 9.81
N ALA A 39 -14.70 -6.29 9.90
CA ALA A 39 -15.44 -6.37 11.15
C ALA A 39 -15.35 -7.77 11.78
N LEU A 40 -15.56 -8.82 10.99
CA LEU A 40 -15.48 -10.21 11.45
C LEU A 40 -14.06 -10.57 11.91
N PHE A 41 -13.02 -10.21 11.16
CA PHE A 41 -11.65 -10.47 11.58
C PHE A 41 -11.27 -9.70 12.85
N LYS A 42 -11.71 -8.44 12.99
CA LYS A 42 -11.45 -7.62 14.20
C LYS A 42 -12.05 -8.26 15.46
N GLN A 43 -13.18 -8.96 15.36
CA GLN A 43 -13.80 -9.61 16.51
C GLN A 43 -12.94 -10.73 17.12
N ILE A 44 -12.11 -11.39 16.31
CA ILE A 44 -11.37 -12.58 16.72
C ILE A 44 -9.85 -12.45 16.60
N CYS A 45 -9.32 -11.32 16.11
CA CYS A 45 -7.89 -11.18 15.80
C CYS A 45 -6.97 -11.30 17.01
N GLU A 46 -7.45 -11.00 18.22
CA GLU A 46 -6.66 -11.12 19.46
C GLU A 46 -6.40 -12.58 19.87
N GLN A 47 -7.16 -13.54 19.33
CA GLN A 47 -7.03 -14.95 19.65
C GLN A 47 -6.85 -15.85 18.41
N HIS A 48 -7.04 -15.34 17.19
CA HIS A 48 -6.93 -16.09 15.95
C HIS A 48 -5.79 -15.57 15.05
N PRO A 49 -4.64 -16.26 14.95
CA PRO A 49 -3.46 -15.79 14.23
C PRO A 49 -3.75 -15.42 12.77
N SER A 50 -4.55 -16.22 12.05
CA SER A 50 -4.85 -15.92 10.64
C SER A 50 -5.83 -14.76 10.47
N ALA A 51 -6.65 -14.42 11.47
CA ALA A 51 -7.54 -13.27 11.37
C ALA A 51 -6.73 -11.98 11.51
N ALA A 52 -5.79 -11.95 12.47
CA ALA A 52 -4.80 -10.88 12.57
C ALA A 52 -3.97 -10.78 11.28
N TYR A 53 -3.49 -11.91 10.75
CA TYR A 53 -2.73 -11.91 9.49
C TYR A 53 -3.52 -11.36 8.30
N ASN A 54 -4.79 -11.75 8.16
CA ASN A 54 -5.65 -11.26 7.08
C ASN A 54 -5.91 -9.75 7.19
N LEU A 55 -6.09 -9.23 8.40
CA LEU A 55 -6.15 -7.77 8.62
C LEU A 55 -4.84 -7.10 8.20
N GLY A 56 -3.69 -7.70 8.54
CA GLY A 56 -2.39 -7.22 8.10
C GLY A 56 -2.29 -7.11 6.58
N LEU A 57 -2.71 -8.14 5.84
CA LEU A 57 -2.73 -8.13 4.38
C LEU A 57 -3.72 -7.10 3.79
N ILE A 58 -4.92 -6.97 4.37
CA ILE A 58 -5.93 -6.01 3.93
C ILE A 58 -5.38 -4.59 3.98
N TYR A 59 -4.76 -4.20 5.10
CA TYR A 59 -4.18 -2.87 5.26
C TYR A 59 -2.84 -2.69 4.55
N LEU A 60 -2.10 -3.77 4.28
CA LEU A 60 -0.86 -3.68 3.51
C LEU A 60 -1.14 -3.35 2.05
N ASP A 61 -2.05 -4.10 1.43
CA ASP A 61 -2.28 -4.04 -0.01
C ASP A 61 -3.34 -3.01 -0.40
N GLY A 62 -4.28 -2.73 0.50
CA GLY A 62 -5.43 -1.90 0.17
C GLY A 62 -6.49 -2.67 -0.62
N VAL A 63 -6.94 -3.81 -0.08
CA VAL A 63 -8.00 -4.60 -0.72
C VAL A 63 -9.29 -3.78 -0.80
N GLY A 64 -10.01 -3.84 -1.92
CA GLY A 64 -11.40 -3.36 -2.05
C GLY A 64 -11.61 -1.86 -1.82
N LYS A 65 -10.72 -1.02 -2.38
CA LYS A 65 -10.78 0.47 -2.38
C LYS A 65 -10.31 1.18 -1.11
N ILE A 66 -9.64 0.51 -0.18
CA ILE A 66 -9.00 1.18 0.97
C ILE A 66 -7.56 1.50 0.60
N THR A 67 -7.08 2.72 0.83
CA THR A 67 -5.63 3.01 0.71
C THR A 67 -4.81 2.16 1.68
N PRO A 68 -3.60 1.71 1.29
CA PRO A 68 -2.69 1.07 2.22
C PRO A 68 -2.51 1.88 3.51
N LYS A 69 -2.59 1.19 4.67
CA LYS A 69 -2.41 1.76 6.01
C LYS A 69 -1.30 1.01 6.72
N TYR A 70 -0.04 1.33 6.40
CA TYR A 70 1.12 0.53 6.81
C TYR A 70 1.30 0.40 8.31
N ARG A 71 0.93 1.42 9.09
CA ARG A 71 0.94 1.35 10.56
C ARG A 71 -0.04 0.31 11.10
N LEU A 72 -1.24 0.24 10.52
CA LEU A 72 -2.22 -0.79 10.86
C LEU A 72 -1.75 -2.17 10.38
N ALA A 73 -1.23 -2.26 9.15
CA ALA A 73 -0.67 -3.50 8.62
C ALA A 73 0.39 -4.08 9.57
N ARG A 74 1.35 -3.25 10.00
CA ARG A 74 2.39 -3.60 10.97
C ARG A 74 1.80 -4.07 12.30
N LYS A 75 0.86 -3.31 12.87
CA LYS A 75 0.17 -3.68 14.12
C LYS A 75 -0.44 -5.09 14.04
N TYR A 76 -1.13 -5.38 12.94
CA TYR A 76 -1.80 -6.66 12.78
C TYR A 76 -0.84 -7.81 12.44
N PHE A 77 0.25 -7.55 11.71
CA PHE A 77 1.30 -8.56 11.53
C PHE A 77 2.05 -8.85 12.83
N GLN A 78 2.31 -7.85 13.68
CA GLN A 78 2.89 -8.06 15.00
C GLN A 78 1.99 -8.94 15.87
N LEU A 79 0.68 -8.67 15.88
CA LEU A 79 -0.30 -9.50 16.58
C LEU A 79 -0.32 -10.93 16.02
N ALA A 80 -0.36 -11.08 14.69
CA ALA A 80 -0.32 -12.39 14.04
C ALA A 80 0.94 -13.18 14.40
N HIS A 81 2.11 -12.52 14.39
CA HIS A 81 3.38 -13.12 14.78
C HIS A 81 3.38 -13.56 16.25
N LYS A 82 2.90 -12.71 17.17
CA LYS A 82 2.76 -13.03 18.61
C LYS A 82 1.85 -14.24 18.83
N LEU A 83 0.83 -14.42 18.01
CA LEU A 83 -0.09 -15.56 18.02
C LEU A 83 0.44 -16.80 17.24
N GLY A 84 1.67 -16.75 16.73
CA GLY A 84 2.32 -17.88 16.05
C GLY A 84 2.03 -18.01 14.56
N HIS A 85 1.53 -16.98 13.89
CA HIS A 85 1.32 -17.02 12.44
C HIS A 85 2.66 -16.99 11.68
N SER A 86 3.07 -18.12 11.13
CA SER A 86 4.39 -18.32 10.50
C SER A 86 4.71 -17.36 9.34
N LYS A 87 3.70 -16.86 8.62
CA LYS A 87 3.90 -15.94 7.49
C LYS A 87 3.99 -14.46 7.87
N ALA A 88 3.70 -14.10 9.12
CA ALA A 88 3.58 -12.69 9.51
C ALA A 88 4.87 -11.90 9.31
N GLU A 89 6.01 -12.48 9.68
CA GLU A 89 7.32 -11.84 9.54
C GLU A 89 7.71 -11.64 8.07
N VAL A 90 7.53 -12.68 7.24
CA VAL A 90 7.82 -12.60 5.80
C VAL A 90 6.91 -11.59 5.09
N SER A 91 5.62 -11.54 5.43
CA SER A 91 4.69 -10.57 4.85
C SER A 91 4.96 -9.14 5.30
N ALA A 92 5.52 -8.95 6.50
CA ALA A 92 5.92 -7.64 6.99
C ALA A 92 7.34 -7.24 6.57
N ARG A 93 8.09 -8.04 5.79
CA ARG A 93 9.53 -7.79 5.56
C ARG A 93 9.86 -6.43 4.92
N ILE A 94 9.00 -5.93 4.03
CA ILE A 94 9.19 -4.66 3.32
C ILE A 94 8.88 -3.49 4.25
N ILE A 95 7.73 -3.54 4.92
CA ILE A 95 7.33 -2.49 5.86
C ILE A 95 8.11 -2.56 7.18
N GLY A 96 8.65 -3.73 7.51
CA GLY A 96 9.22 -4.14 8.80
C GLY A 96 8.18 -4.68 9.78
N LEU A 97 8.53 -5.63 10.65
CA LEU A 97 7.61 -6.10 11.70
C LEU A 97 7.59 -5.15 12.91
N ASN A 98 8.76 -4.66 13.35
CA ASN A 98 8.92 -3.90 14.58
C ASN A 98 9.12 -2.39 14.40
N GLY A 99 9.05 -1.92 13.16
CA GLY A 99 9.36 -0.55 12.78
C GLY A 99 9.91 -0.53 11.37
N GLU A 100 9.97 0.64 10.76
CA GLU A 100 10.62 0.78 9.47
C GLU A 100 12.07 0.30 9.57
N LYS A 101 12.48 -0.51 8.59
CA LYS A 101 13.86 -0.94 8.43
C LYS A 101 14.54 -0.01 7.43
N LYS A 102 15.73 0.48 7.76
CA LYS A 102 16.60 1.13 6.76
C LYS A 102 17.14 0.07 5.81
N LEU A 103 16.86 0.22 4.51
CA LEU A 103 17.23 -0.75 3.48
C LEU A 103 18.54 -0.33 2.81
N SER A 104 19.43 -1.29 2.56
CA SER A 104 20.56 -1.05 1.66
C SER A 104 20.08 -0.86 0.21
N VAL A 105 20.96 -0.38 -0.67
CA VAL A 105 20.63 -0.23 -2.10
C VAL A 105 20.29 -1.59 -2.71
N GLU A 106 21.05 -2.62 -2.36
CA GLU A 106 20.84 -3.99 -2.82
C GLU A 106 19.50 -4.54 -2.32
N GLU A 107 19.18 -4.34 -1.03
CA GLU A 107 17.89 -4.77 -0.47
C GLU A 107 16.72 -4.05 -1.15
N GLN A 108 16.84 -2.75 -1.43
CA GLN A 108 15.79 -2.00 -2.14
C GLN A 108 15.56 -2.59 -3.55
N GLN A 109 16.62 -2.91 -4.28
CA GLN A 109 16.51 -3.49 -5.63
C GLN A 109 15.85 -4.88 -5.60
N GLU A 110 16.27 -5.76 -4.70
CA GLU A 110 15.68 -7.09 -4.56
C GLU A 110 14.20 -7.02 -4.17
N LEU A 111 13.86 -6.18 -3.19
CA LEU A 111 12.49 -6.01 -2.74
C LEU A 111 11.62 -5.33 -3.81
N PHE A 112 12.18 -4.43 -4.62
CA PHE A 112 11.47 -3.80 -5.73
C PHE A 112 11.10 -4.82 -6.79
N VAL A 113 12.02 -5.70 -7.20
CA VAL A 113 11.71 -6.78 -8.16
C VAL A 113 10.60 -7.69 -7.62
N PHE A 114 10.68 -8.05 -6.33
CA PHE A 114 9.63 -8.83 -5.69
C PHE A 114 8.27 -8.10 -5.69
N ALA A 115 8.25 -6.81 -5.37
CA ALA A 115 7.03 -6.02 -5.32
C ALA A 115 6.41 -5.82 -6.70
N VAL A 116 7.23 -5.61 -7.74
CA VAL A 116 6.77 -5.57 -9.14
C VAL A 116 6.17 -6.90 -9.55
N MET A 117 6.78 -8.03 -9.18
CA MET A 117 6.22 -9.36 -9.45
C MET A 117 4.84 -9.54 -8.79
N GLN A 118 4.69 -9.13 -7.52
CA GLN A 118 3.39 -9.19 -6.82
C GLN A 118 2.34 -8.30 -7.49
N TYR A 119 2.75 -7.11 -7.91
CA TYR A 119 1.89 -6.17 -8.61
C TYR A 119 1.44 -6.73 -9.96
N ALA A 120 2.39 -7.14 -10.82
CA ALA A 120 2.09 -7.62 -12.17
C ALA A 120 1.28 -8.94 -12.17
N THR A 121 1.55 -9.85 -11.24
CA THR A 121 0.91 -11.17 -11.23
C THR A 121 -0.38 -11.22 -10.45
N ALA A 122 -0.50 -10.45 -9.36
CA ALA A 122 -1.60 -10.58 -8.40
C ALA A 122 -2.34 -9.26 -8.15
N ASN A 123 -1.97 -8.19 -8.83
CA ASN A 123 -2.48 -6.84 -8.65
C ASN A 123 -2.31 -6.33 -7.20
N GLN A 124 -1.25 -6.80 -6.54
CA GLN A 124 -0.89 -6.43 -5.18
C GLN A 124 0.13 -5.28 -5.19
N PHE A 125 -0.35 -4.05 -5.10
CA PHE A 125 0.48 -2.86 -5.25
C PHE A 125 1.00 -2.30 -3.92
N GLY A 126 0.51 -2.76 -2.76
CA GLY A 126 0.83 -2.12 -1.48
C GLY A 126 2.30 -2.11 -1.10
N ASN A 127 3.00 -3.22 -1.37
CA ASN A 127 4.46 -3.32 -1.16
C ASN A 127 5.24 -2.43 -2.13
N LEU A 128 4.79 -2.34 -3.38
CA LEU A 128 5.43 -1.51 -4.40
C LEU A 128 5.25 -0.03 -4.07
N ALA A 129 4.03 0.37 -3.67
CA ALA A 129 3.73 1.72 -3.20
C ALA A 129 4.60 2.12 -2.00
N TYR A 130 4.77 1.23 -1.03
CA TYR A 130 5.63 1.47 0.13
C TYR A 130 7.09 1.72 -0.28
N LEU A 131 7.64 0.88 -1.18
CA LEU A 131 9.04 1.01 -1.61
C LEU A 131 9.30 2.29 -2.41
N ILE A 132 8.37 2.69 -3.27
CA ILE A 132 8.48 3.95 -4.01
C ILE A 132 8.39 5.13 -3.04
N ALA A 133 7.46 5.09 -2.08
CA ALA A 133 7.34 6.13 -1.06
C ALA A 133 8.56 6.20 -0.15
N TYR A 134 9.14 5.04 0.21
CA TYR A 134 10.38 4.93 0.96
C TYR A 134 11.53 5.61 0.22
N ASP A 135 11.70 5.34 -1.07
CA ASP A 135 12.73 5.96 -1.90
C ASP A 135 12.54 7.48 -2.02
N ILE A 136 11.30 7.94 -2.28
CA ILE A 136 10.96 9.37 -2.30
C ILE A 136 11.31 10.02 -0.96
N LYS A 137 10.92 9.42 0.16
CA LYS A 137 11.19 9.96 1.50
C LYS A 137 12.69 9.98 1.80
N ARG A 138 13.35 8.83 1.73
CA ARG A 138 14.71 8.63 2.26
C ARG A 138 15.81 9.10 1.32
N ASN A 139 15.61 8.99 0.00
CA ASN A 139 16.65 9.26 -0.97
C ASN A 139 16.44 10.60 -1.72
N ILE A 140 15.23 11.15 -1.74
CA ILE A 140 14.91 12.41 -2.44
C ILE A 140 14.58 13.55 -1.46
N LEU A 141 13.62 13.34 -0.57
CA LEU A 141 13.14 14.40 0.32
C LEU A 141 14.14 14.71 1.44
N GLU A 142 14.62 13.69 2.17
CA GLU A 142 15.60 13.87 3.26
C GLU A 142 16.98 14.38 2.79
N THR A 143 17.25 14.28 1.48
CA THR A 143 18.48 14.79 0.86
C THR A 143 18.28 16.14 0.17
N SER A 144 17.04 16.65 0.12
CA SER A 144 16.71 17.92 -0.51
C SER A 144 17.26 19.10 0.29
N THR A 145 17.62 20.18 -0.41
CA THR A 145 18.01 21.44 0.22
C THR A 145 16.85 22.13 0.94
N ASP A 146 15.61 21.83 0.53
CA ASP A 146 14.38 22.30 1.18
C ASP A 146 13.33 21.19 1.11
N GLU A 147 13.34 20.33 2.12
CA GLU A 147 12.49 19.15 2.21
C GLU A 147 11.01 19.50 2.21
N LEU A 148 10.59 20.49 3.00
CA LEU A 148 9.19 20.87 3.14
C LEU A 148 8.64 21.52 1.87
N TYR A 149 9.40 22.40 1.23
CA TYR A 149 9.02 22.96 -0.06
C TYR A 149 8.89 21.87 -1.13
N SER A 150 9.84 20.93 -1.16
CA SER A 150 9.82 19.81 -2.12
C SER A 150 8.62 18.90 -1.92
N LEU A 151 8.27 18.61 -0.67
CA LEU A 151 7.08 17.84 -0.29
C LEU A 151 5.80 18.57 -0.67
N ASP A 152 5.66 19.86 -0.31
CA ASP A 152 4.46 20.67 -0.60
C ASP A 152 4.22 20.78 -2.11
N ARG A 153 5.27 21.04 -2.90
CA ARG A 153 5.16 21.04 -4.38
C ARG A 153 4.75 19.69 -4.94
N PHE A 154 5.31 18.61 -4.43
CA PHE A 154 4.96 17.26 -4.85
C PHE A 154 3.49 16.94 -4.55
N LEU A 155 3.07 17.08 -3.29
CA LEU A 155 1.69 16.79 -2.88
C LEU A 155 0.70 17.68 -3.63
N SER A 156 0.99 18.98 -3.77
CA SER A 156 0.10 19.91 -4.45
C SER A 156 -0.11 19.55 -5.92
N TYR A 157 0.98 19.26 -6.66
CA TYR A 157 0.88 18.84 -8.06
C TYR A 157 0.09 17.54 -8.21
N GLU A 158 0.39 16.54 -7.38
CA GLU A 158 -0.30 15.25 -7.42
C GLU A 158 -1.80 15.42 -7.12
N LEU A 159 -2.17 16.23 -6.13
CA LEU A 159 -3.57 16.57 -5.84
C LEU A 159 -4.25 17.30 -6.99
N TYR A 160 -3.57 18.26 -7.63
CA TYR A 160 -4.07 18.92 -8.82
C TYR A 160 -4.36 17.92 -9.94
N CYS A 161 -3.43 17.01 -10.24
CA CYS A 161 -3.62 15.99 -11.25
C CYS A 161 -4.75 15.03 -10.90
N LEU A 162 -4.82 14.56 -9.65
CA LEU A 162 -5.83 13.62 -9.19
C LEU A 162 -7.24 14.21 -9.29
N ARG A 163 -7.44 15.44 -8.82
CA ARG A 163 -8.76 16.09 -8.78
C ARG A 163 -9.26 16.53 -10.16
N ASN A 164 -8.37 16.81 -11.11
CA ASN A 164 -8.75 17.25 -12.46
C ASN A 164 -8.79 16.13 -13.49
N TYR A 165 -7.99 15.07 -13.33
CA TYR A 165 -7.78 14.05 -14.37
C TYR A 165 -7.88 12.60 -13.86
N GLY A 166 -8.16 12.38 -12.57
CA GLY A 166 -8.35 11.03 -12.02
C GLY A 166 -9.56 10.32 -12.62
N SER A 167 -9.43 9.01 -12.91
CA SER A 167 -10.60 8.18 -13.26
C SER A 167 -11.46 7.91 -12.02
N ASP A 168 -12.69 7.42 -12.24
CA ASP A 168 -13.60 7.05 -11.14
C ASP A 168 -12.97 6.06 -10.15
N GLU A 169 -12.17 5.10 -10.64
CA GLU A 169 -11.47 4.14 -9.78
C GLU A 169 -10.37 4.79 -8.94
N VAL A 170 -9.62 5.71 -9.54
CA VAL A 170 -8.54 6.45 -8.88
C VAL A 170 -9.13 7.37 -7.80
N LEU A 171 -10.21 8.09 -8.13
CA LEU A 171 -10.93 8.96 -7.21
C LEU A 171 -11.55 8.17 -6.05
N ALA A 172 -12.12 7.00 -6.32
CA ALA A 172 -12.67 6.14 -5.27
C ALA A 172 -11.61 5.67 -4.26
N LEU A 173 -10.36 5.43 -4.70
CA LEU A 173 -9.27 5.15 -3.77
C LEU A 173 -8.84 6.42 -3.01
N TYR A 174 -8.69 7.54 -3.73
CA TYR A 174 -8.33 8.84 -3.16
C TYR A 174 -9.27 9.27 -2.03
N GLU A 175 -10.58 9.06 -2.16
CA GLU A 175 -11.58 9.38 -1.14
C GLU A 175 -11.38 8.65 0.19
N THR A 176 -10.64 7.53 0.20
CA THR A 176 -10.32 6.78 1.43
C THR A 176 -8.96 7.15 2.03
N SER A 177 -8.22 8.03 1.37
CA SER A 177 -6.86 8.43 1.69
C SER A 177 -6.80 9.55 2.73
N SER A 178 -5.61 9.79 3.27
CA SER A 178 -5.32 10.93 4.15
C SER A 178 -5.16 12.24 3.37
N LEU A 179 -5.29 12.23 2.03
CA LEU A 179 -5.02 13.36 1.14
C LEU A 179 -6.26 14.26 0.88
N VAL A 180 -7.46 13.83 1.29
CA VAL A 180 -8.73 14.44 0.85
C VAL A 180 -8.82 15.93 1.18
N ASP A 181 -8.38 16.31 2.37
CA ASP A 181 -8.51 17.67 2.90
C ASP A 181 -7.31 18.59 2.60
N LEU A 182 -6.32 18.11 1.83
CA LEU A 182 -5.12 18.89 1.55
C LEU A 182 -5.39 20.02 0.52
N PRO A 183 -4.79 21.21 0.71
CA PRO A 183 -4.91 22.31 -0.24
C PRO A 183 -4.10 22.04 -1.51
N ILE A 184 -4.48 22.70 -2.61
CA ILE A 184 -3.65 22.81 -3.82
C ILE A 184 -3.01 24.21 -3.82
N ASN A 185 -1.69 24.23 -3.75
CA ASN A 185 -0.83 25.41 -3.85
C ASN A 185 -0.20 25.52 -5.25
N TYR A 186 0.31 26.69 -5.66
CA TYR A 186 1.02 26.90 -6.94
C TYR A 186 0.19 26.60 -8.20
N LEU A 187 -1.12 26.91 -8.18
CA LEU A 187 -2.03 26.58 -9.29
C LEU A 187 -1.55 27.12 -10.65
N ASP A 188 -1.06 28.36 -10.70
CA ASP A 188 -0.54 28.99 -11.92
C ASP A 188 0.59 28.16 -12.58
N ASP A 189 1.44 27.51 -11.77
CA ASP A 189 2.51 26.66 -12.28
C ASP A 189 1.92 25.40 -12.93
N TRP A 190 0.92 24.78 -12.31
CA TRP A 190 0.31 23.55 -12.80
C TRP A 190 -0.54 23.77 -14.04
N GLU A 191 -1.29 24.87 -14.09
CA GLU A 191 -2.09 25.27 -15.25
C GLU A 191 -1.22 25.66 -16.46
N SER A 192 -0.01 26.18 -16.21
CA SER A 192 0.98 26.48 -17.25
C SER A 192 1.79 25.25 -17.71
N GLY A 193 1.53 24.07 -17.11
CA GLY A 193 2.15 22.80 -17.49
C GLY A 193 3.50 22.53 -16.83
N ASN A 194 3.91 23.33 -15.84
CA ASN A 194 5.05 22.97 -15.01
C ASN A 194 4.68 21.74 -14.15
N THR A 195 5.66 20.88 -13.90
CA THR A 195 5.48 19.66 -13.11
C THR A 195 6.34 19.69 -11.86
N ALA A 196 5.95 18.95 -10.82
CA ALA A 196 6.82 18.76 -9.66
C ALA A 196 7.96 17.79 -10.00
N LYS A 197 9.19 18.10 -9.59
CA LYS A 197 10.37 17.25 -9.87
C LYS A 197 10.21 15.80 -9.43
N ILE A 198 9.57 15.57 -8.27
CA ILE A 198 9.32 14.21 -7.75
C ILE A 198 8.29 13.49 -8.62
N SER A 199 7.31 14.21 -9.17
CA SER A 199 6.32 13.67 -10.10
C SER A 199 6.92 13.30 -11.45
N ASP A 200 7.89 14.08 -11.96
CA ASP A 200 8.69 13.71 -13.13
C ASP A 200 9.53 12.47 -12.86
N TYR A 201 10.16 12.38 -11.68
CA TYR A 201 10.89 11.19 -11.26
C TYR A 201 10.01 9.94 -11.30
N ILE A 202 8.78 10.01 -10.78
CA ILE A 202 7.82 8.90 -10.86
C ILE A 202 7.54 8.54 -12.32
N ASN A 203 7.22 9.54 -13.16
CA ASN A 203 6.86 9.33 -14.57
C ASN A 203 8.00 8.71 -15.40
N GLU A 204 9.20 9.28 -15.28
CA GLU A 204 10.30 8.99 -16.19
C GLU A 204 11.20 7.85 -15.71
N LYS A 205 11.29 7.65 -14.39
CA LYS A 205 12.18 6.62 -13.80
C LYS A 205 11.38 5.47 -13.22
N VAL A 206 10.47 5.74 -12.29
CA VAL A 206 9.79 4.68 -11.55
C VAL A 206 8.90 3.84 -12.46
N LEU A 207 8.02 4.48 -13.25
CA LEU A 207 7.13 3.75 -14.17
C LEU A 207 7.90 2.97 -15.24
N LEU A 208 9.00 3.53 -15.75
CA LEU A 208 9.89 2.85 -16.68
C LEU A 208 10.52 1.61 -16.05
N SER A 209 11.05 1.73 -14.82
CA SER A 209 11.64 0.62 -14.08
C SER A 209 10.63 -0.49 -13.78
N ILE A 210 9.38 -0.14 -13.41
CA ILE A 210 8.31 -1.11 -13.22
C ILE A 210 8.06 -1.90 -14.51
N ASN A 211 7.92 -1.22 -15.64
CA ASN A 211 7.68 -1.86 -16.94
C ASN A 211 8.84 -2.76 -17.35
N LEU A 212 10.09 -2.28 -17.24
CA LEU A 212 11.27 -3.08 -17.58
C LEU A 212 11.40 -4.34 -16.73
N VAL A 213 11.13 -4.22 -15.42
CA VAL A 213 11.17 -5.38 -14.52
C VAL A 213 10.03 -6.35 -14.83
N ALA A 214 8.81 -5.86 -15.09
CA ALA A 214 7.69 -6.72 -15.46
C ALA A 214 7.97 -7.47 -16.77
N ASP A 215 8.45 -6.77 -17.81
CA ASP A 215 8.83 -7.37 -19.09
C ASP A 215 9.93 -8.42 -18.91
N PHE A 216 10.95 -8.14 -18.09
CA PHE A 216 12.00 -9.10 -17.75
C PHE A 216 11.46 -10.36 -17.06
N LEU A 217 10.43 -10.22 -16.23
CA LEU A 217 9.73 -11.32 -15.56
C LEU A 217 8.76 -12.06 -16.51
N GLY A 218 8.55 -11.58 -17.74
CA GLY A 218 7.58 -12.13 -18.70
C GLY A 218 6.13 -11.76 -18.39
N GLU A 219 5.93 -10.74 -17.55
CA GLU A 219 4.62 -10.25 -17.11
C GLU A 219 4.30 -8.89 -17.76
N LYS A 220 3.05 -8.44 -17.63
CA LYS A 220 2.62 -7.11 -18.08
C LYS A 220 1.90 -6.36 -16.98
N VAL A 221 2.14 -5.07 -16.90
CA VAL A 221 1.45 -4.16 -15.97
C VAL A 221 0.39 -3.37 -16.71
N ASN A 222 -0.78 -3.21 -16.10
CA ASN A 222 -1.85 -2.39 -16.67
C ASN A 222 -1.63 -0.91 -16.32
N PHE A 223 -1.74 -0.04 -17.32
CA PHE A 223 -1.61 1.41 -17.14
C PHE A 223 -2.70 2.02 -16.24
N THR A 224 -3.93 1.51 -16.27
CA THR A 224 -5.02 2.02 -15.41
C THR A 224 -4.70 1.76 -13.93
N GLU A 225 -4.02 0.66 -13.63
CA GLU A 225 -3.58 0.31 -12.26
C GLU A 225 -2.45 1.23 -11.78
N MET A 226 -1.71 1.87 -12.69
CA MET A 226 -0.66 2.83 -12.30
C MET A 226 -1.24 4.07 -11.64
N GLY A 227 -2.47 4.49 -11.97
CA GLY A 227 -3.15 5.60 -11.27
C GLY A 227 -3.46 5.25 -9.81
N ILE A 228 -3.92 4.02 -9.57
CA ILE A 228 -4.20 3.47 -8.23
C ILE A 228 -2.90 3.37 -7.42
N LEU A 229 -1.85 2.80 -8.02
CA LEU A 229 -0.51 2.74 -7.43
C LEU A 229 -0.02 4.15 -7.07
N ARG A 230 -0.20 5.13 -7.96
CA ARG A 230 0.23 6.51 -7.74
C ARG A 230 -0.47 7.15 -6.54
N VAL A 231 -1.78 7.00 -6.39
CA VAL A 231 -2.50 7.46 -5.18
C VAL A 231 -1.92 6.83 -3.93
N ALA A 232 -1.68 5.52 -3.95
CA ALA A 232 -1.11 4.80 -2.82
C ALA A 232 0.30 5.31 -2.45
N VAL A 233 1.15 5.58 -3.45
CA VAL A 233 2.48 6.18 -3.26
C VAL A 233 2.36 7.56 -2.63
N VAL A 234 1.52 8.45 -3.18
CA VAL A 234 1.38 9.83 -2.68
C VAL A 234 0.83 9.83 -1.26
N ASN A 235 -0.16 8.97 -0.96
CA ASN A 235 -0.68 8.81 0.39
C ASN A 235 0.39 8.29 1.35
N ALA A 236 1.17 7.30 0.94
CA ALA A 236 2.25 6.75 1.75
C ALA A 236 3.33 7.80 2.06
N VAL A 237 3.74 8.59 1.07
CA VAL A 237 4.67 9.71 1.26
C VAL A 237 4.10 10.70 2.26
N TYR A 238 2.82 11.09 2.14
CA TYR A 238 2.21 12.02 3.09
C TYR A 238 2.14 11.44 4.51
N GLU A 239 1.74 10.18 4.67
CA GLU A 239 1.63 9.52 5.98
C GLU A 239 2.98 9.39 6.70
N TYR A 240 4.11 9.31 5.98
CA TYR A 240 5.44 9.39 6.60
C TYR A 240 5.66 10.69 7.39
N TYR A 241 5.04 11.79 6.97
CA TYR A 241 5.18 13.09 7.62
C TYR A 241 4.08 13.36 8.65
N LEU A 242 2.94 12.67 8.58
CA LEU A 242 1.95 12.69 9.67
C LEU A 242 2.49 12.02 10.94
N ASP A 243 3.32 10.98 10.80
CA ASP A 243 3.90 10.25 11.94
C ASP A 243 4.97 11.07 12.71
N VAL A 244 5.27 12.30 12.28
CA VAL A 244 6.29 13.20 12.88
C VAL A 244 5.65 14.42 13.59
N ILE A 245 4.33 14.61 13.52
CA ILE A 245 3.60 15.74 14.11
C ILE A 245 2.76 15.31 15.32
#